data_AF-A0A7S0D2N9-F1
#
_entry.id   AF-A0A7S0D2N9-F1
#
_cell.length_a   1.000
_cell.length_b   1.000
_cell.length_c   1.000
_cell.angle_alpha   90.00
_cell.angle_beta   90.00
_cell.angle_gamma   90.00
#
_symmetry.space_group_name_H-M   'P 1'
#
loop_
_entity.id
_entity.type
_entity.pdbx_description
1 polymer ?
#
loop_
_entity_poly.entity_id
_entity_poly.type
_entity_poly.pdbx_seq_one_letter_code
_entity_poly.pdbx_strand_id
1 'polypeptide(L)'
;RHVLRALPAVMSLLLSRARLLSRPAQTGARALVTRAPFATLAQGAETEEQEFSPDAAVAFEAAEPTFMTTLTFSEEGVKAMIDKDIDREKSAAKLIGLLGGRLETYHVTTTGSANAVLVYRFPKNHDVQTLIYALMASGSYKEQTTTKLMRWSDAAMSLRAARNLYNRGGVSCKIN
;
A
#
# COMPACT_ATOMS: atom_id res chain seq x y z
N ARG A 1 28.97 66.24 35.27
CA ARG A 1 27.77 66.68 36.03
C ARG A 1 26.56 66.03 35.35
N HIS A 2 25.82 65.22 36.11
CA HIS A 2 24.59 64.51 35.74
C HIS A 2 23.44 65.47 35.40
N VAL A 3 22.37 64.97 34.76
CA VAL A 3 21.03 64.76 35.38
C VAL A 3 19.96 64.40 34.32
N LEU A 4 19.23 63.31 34.60
CA LEU A 4 17.95 62.88 34.01
C LEU A 4 16.79 63.85 34.32
N ARG A 5 15.76 63.85 33.47
CA ARG A 5 14.29 63.99 33.74
C ARG A 5 13.64 64.79 32.59
N ALA A 6 12.38 64.62 32.19
CA ALA A 6 11.28 63.73 32.51
C ALA A 6 10.20 63.99 31.43
N LEU A 7 9.35 63.00 31.13
CA LEU A 7 8.07 63.21 30.44
C LEU A 7 7.06 63.93 31.35
N PRO A 8 6.05 64.57 30.76
CA PRO A 8 4.69 64.25 31.22
C PRO A 8 3.69 64.03 30.07
N ALA A 9 2.70 63.20 30.38
CA ALA A 9 1.51 62.88 29.59
C ALA A 9 0.29 63.64 30.14
N VAL A 10 -0.64 64.06 29.27
CA VAL A 10 -2.07 64.39 29.55
C VAL A 10 -2.81 64.26 28.20
N MET A 11 -3.69 63.29 27.90
CA MET A 11 -4.96 62.79 28.47
C MET A 11 -6.21 63.59 28.05
N SER A 12 -7.01 63.03 27.11
CA SER A 12 -8.49 63.15 26.96
C SER A 12 -8.91 62.91 25.50
N LEU A 13 -10.06 62.35 25.13
CA LEU A 13 -11.09 61.53 25.77
C LEU A 13 -12.03 61.12 24.59
N LEU A 14 -12.51 59.87 24.57
CA LEU A 14 -13.80 59.41 24.01
C LEU A 14 -14.19 59.73 22.54
N LEU A 15 -14.44 58.70 21.72
CA LEU A 15 -15.79 58.14 21.54
C LEU A 15 -15.82 57.08 20.42
N SER A 16 -16.45 55.98 20.78
CA SER A 16 -16.94 54.85 20.01
C SER A 16 -17.82 55.20 18.81
N ARG A 17 -17.64 54.49 17.67
CA ARG A 17 -18.71 53.73 16.95
C ARG A 17 -18.22 53.15 15.60
N ALA A 18 -18.15 51.83 15.60
CA ALA A 18 -18.47 50.84 14.56
C ALA A 18 -18.71 51.23 13.07
N ARG A 19 -18.30 50.26 12.21
CA ARG A 19 -18.69 49.96 10.80
C ARG A 19 -17.82 50.67 9.75
N LEU A 20 -17.35 50.05 8.66
CA LEU A 20 -17.68 48.80 7.96
C LEU A 20 -16.49 48.43 7.03
N LEU A 21 -16.09 47.16 7.08
CA LEU A 21 -15.62 46.29 5.99
C LEU A 21 -14.71 46.87 4.88
N SER A 22 -13.44 46.46 4.93
CA SER A 22 -12.71 46.03 3.72
C SER A 22 -11.82 44.84 4.08
N ARG A 23 -12.42 43.64 4.11
CA ARG A 23 -11.68 42.37 4.06
C ARG A 23 -11.10 42.24 2.65
N PRO A 24 -9.79 41.99 2.46
CA PRO A 24 -9.39 41.27 1.26
C PRO A 24 -9.97 39.86 1.37
N ALA A 25 -10.77 39.48 0.38
CA ALA A 25 -11.18 38.10 0.20
C ALA A 25 -9.91 37.28 -0.01
N GLN A 26 -9.39 36.70 1.07
CA GLN A 26 -8.54 35.51 0.95
C GLN A 26 -9.45 34.43 0.40
N THR A 27 -9.48 34.32 -0.92
CA THR A 27 -9.98 33.15 -1.63
C THR A 27 -9.03 32.03 -1.26
N GLY A 28 -9.26 31.45 -0.09
CA GLY A 28 -8.70 30.18 0.31
C GLY A 28 -9.27 29.15 -0.64
N ALA A 29 -8.66 29.01 -1.81
CA ALA A 29 -8.68 27.77 -2.53
C ALA A 29 -7.99 26.75 -1.63
N ARG A 30 -8.75 26.20 -0.67
CA ARG A 30 -8.49 24.87 -0.16
C ARG A 30 -8.53 24.01 -1.41
N ALA A 31 -7.34 23.72 -1.95
CA ALA A 31 -7.15 22.63 -2.87
C ALA A 31 -7.69 21.41 -2.13
N LEU A 32 -8.94 21.08 -2.42
CA LEU A 32 -9.51 19.78 -2.15
C LEU A 32 -8.69 18.88 -3.05
N VAL A 33 -7.56 18.39 -2.51
CA VAL A 33 -6.87 17.26 -3.08
C VAL A 33 -7.85 16.11 -2.91
N THR A 34 -8.76 16.00 -3.88
CA THR A 34 -9.45 14.76 -4.15
C THR A 34 -8.34 13.77 -4.43
N ARG A 35 -7.95 13.00 -3.41
CA ARG A 35 -7.18 11.79 -3.60
C ARG A 35 -7.99 10.98 -4.59
N ALA A 36 -7.56 10.96 -5.84
CA ALA A 36 -8.05 9.99 -6.79
C ALA A 36 -7.89 8.62 -6.09
N PRO A 37 -8.96 7.81 -5.99
CA PRO A 37 -8.81 6.47 -5.43
C PRO A 37 -7.74 5.76 -6.26
N PHE A 38 -6.74 5.17 -5.60
CA PHE A 38 -5.61 4.48 -6.24
C PHE A 38 -6.07 3.55 -7.39
N ALA A 39 -7.27 2.99 -7.25
CA ALA A 39 -8.02 2.24 -8.24
C ALA A 39 -8.17 2.87 -9.65
N THR A 40 -7.96 4.18 -9.83
CA THR A 40 -8.07 4.84 -11.15
C THR A 40 -6.79 4.80 -11.99
N LEU A 41 -5.60 4.63 -11.38
CA LEU A 41 -4.34 4.45 -12.13
C LEU A 41 -4.13 3.01 -12.64
N ALA A 42 -5.01 2.12 -12.19
CA ALA A 42 -5.00 0.67 -12.34
C ALA A 42 -5.81 0.14 -13.53
N GLN A 43 -6.48 1.03 -14.26
CA GLN A 43 -7.53 0.70 -15.23
C GLN A 43 -6.90 0.46 -16.62
N GLY A 44 -6.21 -0.68 -16.79
CA GLY A 44 -5.58 -1.06 -18.06
C GLY A 44 -4.69 -2.30 -17.99
N ALA A 45 -4.09 -2.58 -16.82
CA ALA A 45 -3.13 -3.67 -16.66
C ALA A 45 -3.72 -5.09 -16.79
N GLU A 46 -5.04 -5.27 -16.59
CA GLU A 46 -5.70 -6.58 -16.71
C GLU A 46 -5.91 -7.01 -18.17
N THR A 47 -6.00 -6.04 -19.09
CA THR A 47 -6.20 -6.31 -20.51
C THR A 47 -4.94 -6.96 -21.13
N GLU A 48 -3.75 -6.56 -20.67
CA GLU A 48 -2.47 -7.05 -21.18
C GLU A 48 -2.18 -8.51 -20.78
N GLU A 49 -2.66 -8.97 -19.61
CA GLU A 49 -2.49 -10.38 -19.18
C GLU A 49 -3.36 -11.34 -20.01
N GLN A 50 -4.48 -10.86 -20.55
CA GLN A 50 -5.36 -11.66 -21.43
C GLN A 50 -4.88 -11.69 -22.88
N GLU A 51 -4.10 -10.71 -23.32
CA GLU A 51 -3.64 -10.59 -24.71
C GLU A 51 -2.69 -11.71 -25.15
N PHE A 52 -2.01 -12.35 -24.20
CA PHE A 52 -1.10 -13.49 -24.43
C PHE A 52 -1.68 -14.86 -24.05
N SER A 53 -2.91 -14.90 -23.52
CA SER A 53 -3.55 -16.16 -23.15
C SER A 53 -4.15 -16.83 -24.40
N PRO A 54 -3.82 -18.10 -24.71
CA PRO A 54 -4.44 -18.79 -25.85
C PRO A 54 -5.96 -18.87 -25.65
N ASP A 55 -6.74 -18.74 -26.74
CA ASP A 55 -8.22 -18.65 -26.78
C ASP A 55 -8.99 -19.80 -26.10
N ALA A 56 -8.30 -20.80 -25.55
CA ALA A 56 -8.90 -21.88 -24.79
C ALA A 56 -9.37 -21.36 -23.42
N ALA A 57 -10.63 -20.91 -23.37
CA ALA A 57 -11.31 -20.42 -22.18
C ALA A 57 -11.52 -21.54 -21.13
N VAL A 58 -10.50 -21.82 -20.33
CA VAL A 58 -10.73 -22.35 -18.98
C VAL A 58 -11.13 -21.15 -18.13
N ALA A 59 -12.44 -20.95 -17.98
CA ALA A 59 -12.96 -19.88 -17.13
C ALA A 59 -12.68 -20.22 -15.66
N PHE A 60 -11.78 -19.47 -15.04
CA PHE A 60 -11.62 -19.45 -13.59
C PHE A 60 -12.60 -18.43 -13.01
N GLU A 61 -13.24 -18.75 -11.87
CA GLU A 61 -14.08 -17.80 -11.14
C GLU A 61 -13.23 -16.57 -10.75
N ALA A 62 -13.80 -15.37 -10.90
CA ALA A 62 -13.13 -14.13 -10.53
C ALA A 62 -13.01 -14.03 -8.99
N ALA A 63 -11.95 -14.61 -8.44
CA ALA A 63 -11.61 -14.50 -7.04
C ALA A 63 -10.52 -13.43 -6.84
N GLU A 64 -10.67 -12.56 -5.84
CA GLU A 64 -9.60 -11.66 -5.37
C GLU A 64 -8.34 -12.51 -5.11
N PRO A 65 -7.24 -12.28 -5.86
CA PRO A 65 -6.04 -13.07 -5.68
C PRO A 65 -5.47 -12.98 -4.27
N THR A 66 -4.99 -14.11 -3.76
CA THR A 66 -4.32 -14.20 -2.46
C THR A 66 -2.82 -14.20 -2.68
N PHE A 67 -2.10 -13.45 -1.84
CA PHE A 67 -0.66 -13.35 -1.87
C PHE A 67 -0.10 -13.65 -0.48
N MET A 68 1.09 -14.24 -0.46
CA MET A 68 1.90 -14.42 0.73
C MET A 68 3.20 -13.65 0.58
N THR A 69 3.55 -12.84 1.56
CA THR A 69 4.87 -12.20 1.63
C THR A 69 5.60 -12.68 2.88
N THR A 70 6.82 -13.16 2.68
CA THR A 70 7.78 -13.40 3.76
C THR A 70 8.70 -12.19 3.88
N LEU A 71 8.97 -11.74 5.11
CA LEU A 71 9.76 -10.56 5.40
C LEU A 71 10.89 -10.90 6.39
N THR A 72 12.06 -10.33 6.15
CA THR A 72 13.20 -10.33 7.07
C THR A 72 13.52 -8.89 7.43
N PHE A 73 13.53 -8.55 8.72
CA PHE A 73 13.77 -7.19 9.17
C PHE A 73 15.25 -6.80 9.00
N SER A 74 15.49 -5.52 8.70
CA SER A 74 16.83 -4.95 8.81
C SER A 74 17.21 -4.71 10.28
N GLU A 75 18.50 -4.61 10.59
CA GLU A 75 18.94 -4.28 11.96
C GLU A 75 18.36 -2.95 12.44
N GLU A 76 18.32 -1.94 11.56
CA GLU A 76 17.67 -0.66 11.81
C GLU A 76 16.17 -0.80 12.05
N GLY A 77 15.51 -1.66 11.28
CA GLY A 77 14.10 -2.00 11.44
C GLY A 77 13.80 -2.62 12.80
N VAL A 78 14.66 -3.53 13.27
CA VAL A 78 14.54 -4.16 14.61
C VAL A 78 14.79 -3.13 15.71
N LYS A 79 15.84 -2.32 15.60
CA LYS A 79 16.12 -1.26 16.59
C LYS A 79 14.96 -0.28 16.72
N ALA A 80 14.40 0.16 15.58
CA ALA A 80 13.25 1.04 15.58
C ALA A 80 11.99 0.40 16.21
N MET A 81 11.81 -0.92 16.08
CA MET A 81 10.72 -1.64 16.74
C MET A 81 10.89 -1.67 18.27
N ILE A 82 12.12 -1.92 18.74
CA ILE A 82 12.44 -1.92 20.18
C ILE A 82 12.24 -0.52 20.77
N ASP A 83 12.73 0.52 20.09
CA ASP A 83 12.71 1.89 20.62
C ASP A 83 11.29 2.50 20.67
N LYS A 84 10.39 2.07 19.79
CA LYS A 84 9.08 2.72 19.57
C LYS A 84 7.86 1.83 19.83
N ASP A 85 8.07 0.58 20.23
CA ASP A 85 7.01 -0.41 20.46
C ASP A 85 6.02 -0.49 19.29
N ILE A 86 6.57 -0.72 18.08
CA ILE A 86 5.79 -0.65 16.84
C ILE A 86 5.01 -1.94 16.63
N ASP A 87 3.69 -1.84 16.61
CA ASP A 87 2.79 -2.88 16.10
C ASP A 87 2.88 -2.96 14.56
N ARG A 88 3.65 -3.94 14.09
CA ARG A 88 3.88 -4.17 12.65
C ARG A 88 2.69 -4.78 11.93
N GLU A 89 1.86 -5.58 12.61
CA GLU A 89 0.65 -6.14 12.03
C GLU A 89 -0.33 -5.02 11.69
N LYS A 90 -0.60 -4.14 12.65
CA LYS A 90 -1.47 -2.98 12.44
C LYS A 90 -0.92 -2.03 11.37
N SER A 91 0.39 -1.86 11.33
CA SER A 91 1.06 -1.05 10.30
C SER A 91 0.89 -1.67 8.90
N ALA A 92 1.06 -2.99 8.77
CA ALA A 92 0.85 -3.71 7.53
C ALA A 92 -0.62 -3.67 7.08
N ALA A 93 -1.56 -3.91 7.99
CA ALA A 93 -2.99 -3.84 7.71
C ALA A 93 -3.39 -2.45 7.18
N LYS A 94 -2.86 -1.38 7.78
CA LYS A 94 -3.10 -0.01 7.33
C LYS A 94 -2.53 0.25 5.94
N LEU A 95 -1.30 -0.18 5.66
CA LEU A 95 -0.66 0.02 4.36
C LEU A 95 -1.40 -0.75 3.25
N ILE A 96 -1.74 -2.01 3.52
CA ILE A 96 -2.51 -2.85 2.60
C ILE A 96 -3.89 -2.26 2.32
N GLY A 97 -4.58 -1.78 3.36
CA GLY A 97 -5.89 -1.13 3.23
C GLY A 97 -5.83 0.18 2.43
N LEU A 98 -4.75 0.96 2.56
CA LEU A 98 -4.55 2.18 1.76
C LEU A 98 -4.43 1.90 0.26
N LEU A 99 -3.94 0.71 -0.09
CA LEU A 99 -3.80 0.23 -1.47
C LEU A 99 -5.04 -0.54 -1.95
N GLY A 100 -6.12 -0.60 -1.15
CA GLY A 100 -7.36 -1.29 -1.51
C GLY A 100 -7.33 -2.80 -1.27
N GLY A 101 -6.30 -3.32 -0.62
CA GLY A 101 -6.20 -4.74 -0.25
C GLY A 101 -6.79 -5.04 1.12
N ARG A 102 -6.71 -6.31 1.52
CA ARG A 102 -7.13 -6.82 2.82
C ARG A 102 -6.07 -7.75 3.40
N LEU A 103 -5.57 -7.45 4.59
CA LEU A 103 -4.73 -8.39 5.34
C LEU A 103 -5.61 -9.54 5.86
N GLU A 104 -5.22 -10.78 5.60
CA GLU A 104 -5.89 -11.96 6.17
C GLU A 104 -5.21 -12.38 7.46
N THR A 105 -3.89 -12.61 7.42
CA THR A 105 -3.12 -13.01 8.61
C THR A 105 -1.73 -12.39 8.61
N TYR A 106 -1.20 -12.19 9.81
CA TYR A 106 0.17 -11.81 10.07
C TYR A 106 0.76 -12.77 11.11
N HIS A 107 1.89 -13.38 10.79
CA HIS A 107 2.57 -14.30 11.68
C HIS A 107 4.01 -13.85 11.88
N VAL A 108 4.45 -13.81 13.14
CA VAL A 108 5.87 -13.72 13.48
C VAL A 108 6.42 -15.14 13.53
N THR A 109 7.49 -15.40 12.78
CA THR A 109 8.11 -16.72 12.71
C THR A 109 9.15 -16.86 13.81
N THR A 110 9.08 -17.96 14.55
CA THR A 110 10.07 -18.33 15.57
C THR A 110 11.23 -19.15 15.00
N THR A 111 11.00 -19.80 13.86
CA THR A 111 11.98 -20.63 13.15
C THR A 111 11.92 -20.35 11.64
N GLY A 112 12.99 -20.71 10.92
CA GLY A 112 13.11 -20.49 9.48
C GLY A 112 13.96 -19.26 9.11
N SER A 113 13.96 -18.92 7.82
CA SER A 113 14.81 -17.86 7.25
C SER A 113 14.17 -16.46 7.27
N ALA A 114 12.86 -16.38 7.51
CA ALA A 114 12.12 -15.12 7.60
C ALA A 114 11.81 -14.77 9.07
N ASN A 115 11.47 -13.50 9.33
CA ASN A 115 10.99 -13.03 10.63
C ASN A 115 9.47 -12.86 10.70
N ALA A 116 8.82 -12.62 9.56
CA ALA A 116 7.38 -12.52 9.47
C ALA A 116 6.84 -13.11 8.16
N VAL A 117 5.61 -13.59 8.22
CA VAL A 117 4.84 -14.08 7.08
C VAL A 117 3.47 -13.43 7.12
N LEU A 118 3.05 -12.85 6.00
CA LEU A 118 1.77 -12.20 5.86
C LEU A 118 1.00 -12.86 4.72
N VAL A 119 -0.28 -13.08 4.92
CA VAL A 119 -1.21 -13.47 3.87
C VAL A 119 -2.24 -12.37 3.69
N TYR A 120 -2.44 -11.93 2.45
CA TYR A 120 -3.32 -10.81 2.14
C TYR A 120 -3.92 -10.97 0.74
N ARG A 121 -4.97 -10.20 0.48
CA ARG A 121 -5.66 -10.17 -0.81
C ARG A 121 -5.57 -8.80 -1.42
N PHE A 122 -5.41 -8.77 -2.73
CA PHE A 122 -5.60 -7.56 -3.52
C PHE A 122 -6.59 -7.86 -4.63
N PRO A 123 -7.38 -6.86 -5.07
CA PRO A 123 -8.22 -7.02 -6.24
C PRO A 123 -7.37 -7.20 -7.50
N LYS A 124 -6.19 -6.58 -7.58
CA LYS A 124 -5.35 -6.54 -8.79
C LYS A 124 -3.88 -6.84 -8.51
N ASN A 125 -3.20 -7.43 -9.49
CA ASN A 125 -1.79 -7.83 -9.34
C ASN A 125 -0.84 -6.62 -9.17
N HIS A 126 -1.08 -5.50 -9.83
CA HIS A 126 -0.20 -4.31 -9.74
C HIS A 126 -0.26 -3.60 -8.38
N ASP A 127 -1.36 -3.74 -7.63
CA ASP A 127 -1.47 -3.19 -6.27
C ASP A 127 -0.44 -3.85 -5.34
N VAL A 128 -0.20 -5.15 -5.54
CA VAL A 128 0.84 -5.91 -4.83
C VAL A 128 2.22 -5.38 -5.16
N GLN A 129 2.50 -5.11 -6.44
CA GLN A 129 3.80 -4.58 -6.83
C GLN A 129 4.05 -3.19 -6.22
N THR A 130 3.00 -2.37 -6.11
CA THR A 130 3.06 -1.08 -5.41
C THR A 130 3.39 -1.26 -3.93
N LEU A 131 2.77 -2.24 -3.26
CA LEU A 131 3.12 -2.60 -1.88
C LEU A 131 4.59 -3.03 -1.76
N ILE A 132 5.06 -3.89 -2.66
CA ILE A 132 6.45 -4.38 -2.69
C ILE A 132 7.43 -3.21 -2.81
N TYR A 133 7.20 -2.26 -3.73
CA TYR A 133 8.05 -1.06 -3.85
C TYR A 133 8.01 -0.18 -2.60
N ALA A 134 6.84 0.03 -2.00
CA ALA A 134 6.72 0.79 -0.76
C ALA A 134 7.50 0.15 0.40
N LEU A 135 7.46 -1.18 0.51
CA LEU A 135 8.21 -1.93 1.52
C LEU A 135 9.73 -1.85 1.28
N MET A 136 10.19 -1.99 0.03
CA MET A 136 11.63 -1.84 -0.30
C MET A 136 12.13 -0.44 0.00
N ALA A 137 11.36 0.60 -0.35
CA ALA A 137 11.73 1.99 -0.10
C ALA A 137 11.73 2.35 1.40
N SER A 138 11.08 1.55 2.25
CA SER A 138 10.94 1.86 3.69
C SER A 138 12.22 1.69 4.51
N GLY A 139 13.22 0.95 4.00
CA GLY A 139 14.45 0.60 4.74
C GLY A 139 14.23 -0.31 5.97
N SER A 140 12.98 -0.66 6.31
CA SER A 140 12.65 -1.49 7.48
C SER A 140 12.93 -2.99 7.28
N TYR A 141 13.20 -3.41 6.04
CA TYR A 141 13.33 -4.81 5.66
C TYR A 141 14.64 -5.03 4.91
N LYS A 142 15.32 -6.13 5.25
CA LYS A 142 16.53 -6.61 4.58
C LYS A 142 16.20 -7.43 3.34
N GLU A 143 15.17 -8.27 3.45
CA GLU A 143 14.76 -9.20 2.41
C GLU A 143 13.25 -9.37 2.44
N GLN A 144 12.66 -9.54 1.26
CA GLN A 144 11.25 -9.87 1.12
C GLN A 144 11.02 -10.74 -0.11
N THR A 145 10.11 -11.70 0.02
CA THR A 145 9.69 -12.58 -1.08
C THR A 145 8.19 -12.63 -1.10
N THR A 146 7.59 -12.38 -2.27
CA THR A 146 6.14 -12.41 -2.45
C THR A 146 5.74 -13.51 -3.43
N THR A 147 4.78 -14.33 -3.03
CA THR A 147 4.27 -15.46 -3.78
C THR A 147 2.77 -15.32 -3.96
N LYS A 148 2.30 -15.37 -5.20
CA LYS A 148 0.86 -15.48 -5.50
C LYS A 148 0.39 -16.90 -5.15
N LEU A 149 -0.62 -16.98 -4.31
CA LEU A 149 -1.21 -18.24 -3.86
C LEU A 149 -2.42 -18.60 -4.72
N MET A 150 -2.68 -19.89 -4.84
CA MET A 150 -3.90 -20.42 -5.43
C MET A 150 -4.57 -21.39 -4.48
N ARG A 151 -5.91 -21.48 -4.53
CA ARG A 151 -6.65 -22.48 -3.78
C ARG A 151 -6.52 -23.84 -4.45
N TRP A 152 -6.72 -24.88 -3.65
CA TRP A 152 -6.72 -26.26 -4.15
C TRP A 152 -7.78 -26.51 -5.23
N SER A 153 -8.93 -25.83 -5.16
CA SER A 153 -9.98 -25.90 -6.20
C SER A 153 -9.45 -25.53 -7.58
N ASP A 154 -8.64 -24.48 -7.65
CA ASP A 154 -8.11 -23.96 -8.91
C ASP A 154 -6.94 -24.83 -9.38
N ALA A 155 -6.10 -25.29 -8.45
CA ALA A 155 -5.06 -26.27 -8.73
C ALA A 155 -5.64 -27.59 -9.31
N ALA A 156 -6.80 -28.03 -8.82
CA ALA A 156 -7.48 -29.22 -9.33
C ALA A 156 -7.96 -29.03 -10.79
N MET A 157 -8.39 -27.82 -11.16
CA MET A 157 -8.73 -27.49 -12.56
C MET A 157 -7.48 -27.55 -13.45
N SER A 158 -6.36 -26.99 -12.98
CA SER A 158 -5.07 -27.07 -13.68
C SER A 158 -4.60 -28.51 -13.88
N LEU A 159 -4.80 -29.40 -12.89
CA LEU A 159 -4.48 -30.82 -13.01
C LEU A 159 -5.35 -31.53 -14.07
N ARG A 160 -6.63 -31.19 -14.18
CA ARG A 160 -7.52 -31.73 -15.22
C ARG A 160 -7.06 -31.28 -16.62
N ALA A 161 -6.71 -30.00 -16.76
CA ALA A 161 -6.16 -29.47 -18.00
C ALA A 161 -4.83 -30.15 -18.38
N ALA A 162 -3.93 -30.33 -17.42
CA ALA A 162 -2.66 -31.04 -17.61
C ALA A 162 -2.86 -32.51 -18.04
N ARG A 163 -3.82 -33.22 -17.43
CA ARG A 163 -4.19 -34.59 -17.84
C ARG A 163 -4.65 -34.64 -19.30
N ASN A 164 -5.49 -33.69 -19.71
CA ASN A 164 -5.96 -33.61 -21.10
C ASN A 164 -4.81 -33.36 -22.07
N LEU A 165 -3.85 -32.51 -21.70
CA LEU A 165 -2.63 -32.28 -22.49
C LEU A 165 -1.78 -33.56 -22.61
N TYR A 166 -1.53 -34.24 -21.49
CA TYR A 166 -0.74 -35.47 -21.45
C TYR A 166 -1.37 -36.58 -22.31
N ASN A 167 -2.68 -36.80 -22.20
CA ASN A 167 -3.40 -37.81 -22.96
C ASN A 167 -3.44 -37.53 -24.47
N ARG A 168 -3.23 -36.28 -24.88
CA ARG A 168 -3.13 -35.87 -26.30
C ARG A 168 -1.72 -36.01 -26.88
N GLY A 169 -0.78 -36.63 -26.13
CA GLY A 169 0.63 -36.78 -26.53
C GLY A 169 1.46 -35.51 -26.39
N GLY A 170 0.94 -34.49 -25.71
CA GLY A 170 1.52 -33.15 -25.67
C GLY A 170 2.52 -32.95 -24.54
N VAL A 171 3.66 -33.62 -24.55
CA VAL A 171 4.87 -33.08 -23.88
C VAL A 171 6.13 -33.49 -24.67
N SER A 172 6.28 -32.88 -25.84
CA SER A 172 7.55 -32.81 -26.56
C SER A 172 7.92 -31.33 -26.67
N CYS A 173 8.32 -30.71 -25.56
CA CYS A 173 9.07 -29.46 -25.63
C CYS A 173 10.54 -29.81 -25.86
N LYS A 174 10.94 -29.92 -27.13
CA LYS A 174 12.36 -29.80 -27.50
C LYS A 174 12.73 -28.32 -27.36
N ILE A 175 13.13 -27.93 -26.17
CA ILE A 175 13.83 -26.66 -25.97
C ILE A 175 15.28 -26.97 -26.34
N ASN A 176 15.64 -26.69 -27.60
CA ASN A 176 17.03 -26.62 -28.04
C ASN A 176 17.61 -25.26 -27.64
#